data_AF-A0A524G4R5-F1
#
_entry.id   AF-A0A524G4R5-F1
#
_cell.length_a   1.000
_cell.length_b   1.000
_cell.length_c   1.000
_cell.angle_alpha   90.00
_cell.angle_beta   90.00
_cell.angle_gamma   90.00
#
_symmetry.space_group_name_H-M   'P 1'
#
loop_
_entity.id
_entity.type
_entity.pdbx_description
1 polymer ?
#
loop_
_entity_poly.entity_id
_entity_poly.type
_entity_poly.pdbx_seq_one_letter_code
_entity_poly.pdbx_strand_id
1 'polypeptide(L)'
;MNDESLHSRIDQKIRLKGRAENAKGGAVVVLEHQEIIYVRNLSSWDDDVTGKQISIRGTVRLEKYIPDPYVSEDGAISQGAIGSQYVLDDAQWHLA
;
A
#
# COMPACT_ATOMS: atom_id res chain seq x y z
N MET A 1 15.89 -10.39 -14.05
CA MET A 1 14.47 -10.48 -13.65
C MET A 1 13.92 -9.08 -13.82
N ASN A 2 12.85 -8.91 -14.60
CA ASN A 2 12.31 -7.58 -14.95
C ASN A 2 11.76 -6.91 -13.69
N ASP A 3 12.55 -5.99 -13.15
CA ASP A 3 12.15 -5.12 -12.05
C ASP A 3 11.39 -3.93 -12.65
N GLU A 4 10.16 -4.21 -13.08
CA GLU A 4 9.28 -3.19 -13.63
C GLU A 4 8.54 -2.51 -12.49
N SER A 5 8.84 -1.22 -12.29
CA SER A 5 8.22 -0.36 -11.28
C SER A 5 6.69 -0.43 -11.32
N LEU A 6 6.05 -0.25 -10.16
CA LEU A 6 4.59 -0.14 -10.03
C LEU A 6 3.97 0.85 -11.03
N HIS A 7 4.72 1.90 -11.40
CA HIS A 7 4.25 2.90 -12.36
C HIS A 7 3.91 2.32 -13.74
N SER A 8 4.70 1.39 -14.26
CA SER A 8 4.43 0.78 -15.57
C SER A 8 3.29 -0.25 -15.53
N ARG A 9 2.79 -0.56 -14.32
CA ARG A 9 1.76 -1.57 -14.04
C ARG A 9 0.42 -0.98 -13.63
N ILE A 10 0.27 0.34 -13.66
CA ILE A 10 -1.01 1.00 -13.36
C ILE A 10 -2.11 0.42 -14.26
N ASP A 11 -3.28 0.19 -13.65
CA ASP A 11 -4.48 -0.43 -14.22
C ASP A 11 -4.33 -1.90 -14.63
N GLN A 12 -3.18 -2.53 -14.36
CA GLN A 12 -2.95 -3.95 -14.64
C GLN A 12 -3.17 -4.79 -13.39
N LYS A 13 -3.70 -6.00 -13.60
CA LYS A 13 -3.75 -7.03 -12.57
C LYS A 13 -2.40 -7.75 -12.51
N ILE A 14 -1.71 -7.63 -11.38
CA ILE A 14 -0.37 -8.20 -11.20
C ILE A 14 -0.29 -9.12 -9.98
N ARG A 15 0.81 -9.86 -9.89
CA ARG A 15 1.23 -10.58 -8.68
C ARG A 15 2.52 -9.95 -8.18
N LEU A 16 2.54 -9.65 -6.89
CA LEU A 16 3.67 -9.08 -6.18
C LEU A 16 4.11 -10.06 -5.08
N LYS A 17 5.37 -9.92 -4.68
CA LYS A 17 5.91 -10.52 -3.46
C LYS A 17 6.48 -9.40 -2.61
N GLY A 18 6.26 -9.47 -1.31
CA GLY A 18 6.74 -8.47 -0.39
C GLY A 18 6.36 -8.78 1.05
N ARG A 19 6.85 -7.94 1.96
CA ARG A 19 6.58 -8.07 3.39
C ARG A 19 5.30 -7.34 3.77
N ALA A 20 4.40 -8.03 4.45
CA ALA A 20 3.19 -7.44 5.01
C ALA A 20 3.54 -6.55 6.21
N GLU A 21 3.16 -5.28 6.18
CA GLU A 21 3.44 -4.31 7.24
C GLU A 21 2.24 -3.39 7.48
N ASN A 22 2.15 -2.80 8.66
CA ASN A 22 1.09 -1.84 9.01
C ASN A 22 1.65 -0.42 9.04
N ALA A 23 1.09 0.45 8.20
CA ALA A 23 1.38 1.88 8.21
C ALA A 23 0.24 2.66 8.89
N LYS A 24 0.48 3.93 9.24
CA LYS A 24 -0.58 4.79 9.80
C LYS A 24 -1.82 4.90 8.90
N GLY A 25 -1.62 4.85 7.59
CA GLY A 25 -2.69 4.95 6.59
C GLY A 25 -3.39 3.63 6.25
N GLY A 26 -2.94 2.49 6.80
CA GLY A 26 -3.53 1.18 6.51
C GLY A 26 -2.50 0.05 6.36
N ALA A 27 -2.98 -1.11 5.95
CA ALA A 27 -2.13 -2.25 5.59
C ALA A 27 -1.36 -1.96 4.30
N VAL A 28 -0.07 -2.27 4.31
CA VAL A 28 0.81 -2.10 3.15
C VAL A 28 1.59 -3.38 2.86
N VAL A 29 2.08 -3.47 1.63
CA VAL A 29 3.12 -4.43 1.26
C VAL A 29 4.38 -3.66 0.91
N VAL A 30 5.47 -3.98 1.60
CA VAL A 30 6.80 -3.46 1.29
C VAL A 30 7.45 -4.43 0.30
N LEU A 31 7.61 -3.95 -0.94
CA LEU A 31 8.19 -4.71 -2.04
C LEU A 31 9.73 -4.67 -1.96
N GLU A 32 10.36 -5.34 -2.92
CA GLU A 32 11.80 -5.19 -3.15
C GLU A 32 12.14 -3.70 -3.43
N HIS A 33 13.34 -3.26 -3.08
CA HIS A 33 13.77 -1.85 -3.18
C HIS A 33 12.97 -0.83 -2.35
N GLN A 34 12.21 -1.28 -1.34
CA GLN A 34 11.44 -0.41 -0.44
C GLN A 34 10.28 0.35 -1.12
N GLU A 35 9.83 -0.06 -2.31
CA GLU A 35 8.56 0.43 -2.84
C GLU A 35 7.41 -0.03 -1.93
N ILE A 36 6.43 0.84 -1.69
CA ILE A 36 5.30 0.59 -0.80
C ILE A 36 4.00 0.69 -1.61
N ILE A 37 3.13 -0.31 -1.42
CA ILE A 37 1.78 -0.30 -1.98
C ILE A 37 0.75 -0.54 -0.86
N TYR A 38 -0.27 0.30 -0.80
CA TYR A 38 -1.39 0.13 0.14
C TYR A 38 -2.34 -0.95 -0.35
N VAL A 39 -2.94 -1.71 0.57
CA VAL A 39 -3.98 -2.69 0.24
C VAL A 39 -5.34 -2.05 0.47
N ARG A 40 -6.13 -1.85 -0.59
CA ARG A 40 -7.44 -1.22 -0.43
C ARG A 40 -8.33 -2.07 0.47
N ASN A 41 -9.12 -1.39 1.31
CA ASN A 41 -10.11 -1.99 2.21
C ASN A 41 -9.49 -2.91 3.28
N LEU A 42 -8.18 -2.79 3.53
CA LEU A 42 -7.51 -3.48 4.63
C LEU A 42 -6.86 -2.45 5.54
N SER A 43 -7.45 -2.25 6.72
CA SER A 43 -6.95 -1.28 7.71
C SER A 43 -5.64 -1.72 8.34
N SER A 44 -5.45 -3.01 8.52
CA SER A 44 -4.26 -3.62 9.11
C SER A 44 -4.19 -5.09 8.73
N TRP A 45 -2.98 -5.62 8.63
CA TRP A 45 -2.72 -7.05 8.68
C TRP A 45 -2.93 -7.57 10.09
N ASP A 46 -3.44 -8.80 10.19
CA ASP A 46 -3.47 -9.54 11.45
C ASP A 46 -2.05 -9.87 11.93
N ASP A 47 -1.89 -10.11 13.23
CA ASP A 47 -0.58 -10.37 13.86
C ASP A 47 0.12 -11.60 13.29
N ASP A 48 -0.64 -12.59 12.80
CA ASP A 48 -0.12 -13.79 12.17
C ASP A 48 0.31 -13.57 10.71
N VAL A 49 0.07 -12.39 10.13
CA VAL A 49 0.51 -12.03 8.78
C VAL A 49 1.56 -10.92 8.83
N THR A 50 1.43 -9.98 9.77
CA THR A 50 2.31 -8.84 9.94
C THR A 50 3.79 -9.27 10.09
N GLY A 51 4.68 -8.60 9.35
CA GLY A 51 6.10 -8.90 9.30
C GLY A 51 6.48 -10.10 8.42
N LYS A 52 5.51 -10.88 7.90
CA LYS A 52 5.77 -12.06 7.07
C LYS A 52 5.87 -11.71 5.59
N GLN A 53 6.58 -12.56 4.85
CA GLN A 53 6.57 -12.53 3.40
C GLN A 53 5.25 -13.11 2.86
N ILE A 54 4.65 -12.40 1.92
CA ILE A 54 3.40 -12.80 1.27
C ILE A 54 3.53 -12.72 -0.25
N SER A 55 2.73 -13.53 -0.94
CA SER A 55 2.44 -13.31 -2.35
C SER A 55 1.02 -12.78 -2.48
N ILE A 56 0.89 -11.59 -3.07
CA ILE A 56 -0.36 -10.84 -3.19
C ILE A 56 -0.66 -10.56 -4.66
N ARG A 57 -1.94 -10.61 -5.03
CA ARG A 57 -2.42 -10.25 -6.37
C ARG A 57 -3.51 -9.21 -6.28
N GLY A 58 -3.59 -8.34 -7.28
CA GLY A 58 -4.63 -7.31 -7.37
C GLY A 58 -4.35 -6.36 -8.53
N THR A 59 -5.15 -5.30 -8.64
CA THR A 59 -4.99 -4.28 -9.69
C THR A 59 -4.26 -3.06 -9.13
N VAL A 60 -3.19 -2.61 -9.77
CA VAL A 60 -2.42 -1.43 -9.31
C VAL A 60 -3.16 -0.16 -9.70
N ARG A 61 -3.29 0.77 -8.76
CA ARG A 61 -3.77 2.14 -8.97
C ARG A 61 -2.74 3.14 -8.45
N LEU A 62 -2.78 4.34 -9.00
CA LEU A 62 -2.07 5.51 -8.46
C LEU A 62 -3.10 6.61 -8.20
N GLU A 63 -3.40 6.88 -6.94
CA GLU A 63 -4.49 7.79 -6.57
C GLU A 63 -4.26 8.49 -5.25
N LYS A 64 -5.09 9.49 -4.97
CA LYS A 64 -5.14 10.15 -3.67
C LYS A 64 -5.84 9.24 -2.65
N TYR A 65 -5.07 8.40 -1.96
CA TYR A 65 -5.61 7.42 -1.02
C TYR A 65 -5.65 7.94 0.42
N ILE A 66 -4.55 8.56 0.86
CA ILE A 66 -4.48 9.21 2.18
C ILE A 66 -4.83 10.69 2.00
N PRO A 67 -5.76 11.25 2.80
CA PRO A 67 -6.09 12.67 2.75
C PRO A 67 -4.86 13.56 2.89
N ASP A 68 -4.92 14.75 2.29
CA ASP A 68 -3.92 15.77 2.58
C ASP A 68 -4.01 16.18 4.06
N PRO A 69 -2.87 16.46 4.70
CA PRO A 69 -2.88 17.05 6.03
C PRO A 69 -3.55 18.43 5.94
N TYR A 70 -4.34 18.77 6.94
CA TYR A 70 -4.95 20.09 7.08
C TYR A 70 -4.61 20.68 8.44
N VAL A 71 -4.62 22.00 8.51
CA VAL A 71 -4.40 22.75 9.75
C VAL A 71 -5.74 23.27 10.26
N SER A 72 -6.10 22.96 11.50
CA SER A 72 -7.32 23.47 12.14
C SER A 72 -7.15 24.92 12.60
N GLU A 73 -8.26 25.57 12.97
CA GLU A 73 -8.29 26.98 13.40
C GLU A 73 -7.40 27.27 14.62
N ASP A 74 -7.18 26.27 15.49
CA ASP A 74 -6.30 26.33 16.66
C ASP A 74 -4.83 26.00 16.35
N GLY A 75 -4.48 25.72 15.08
CA GLY A 75 -3.13 25.44 14.64
C GLY A 75 -2.69 23.97 14.72
N ALA A 76 -3.57 23.03 15.09
CA ALA A 76 -3.24 21.61 15.05
C ALA A 76 -3.15 21.09 13.60
N ILE A 77 -2.24 20.15 13.35
CA ILE A 77 -2.02 19.56 12.01
C ILE A 77 -2.49 18.11 12.03
N SER A 78 -3.43 17.76 11.15
CA SER A 78 -3.91 16.39 11.00
C SER A 78 -2.86 15.48 10.36
N GLN A 79 -2.93 14.18 10.66
CA GLN A 79 -2.13 13.19 9.94
C GLN A 79 -2.67 13.07 8.52
N GLY A 80 -1.77 13.08 7.54
CA GLY A 80 -2.09 12.94 6.13
C GLY A 80 -0.83 12.67 5.33
N ALA A 81 -0.97 12.56 4.01
CA ALA A 81 0.16 12.41 3.11
C ALA A 81 -0.07 13.26 1.86
N ILE A 82 0.91 14.07 1.47
CA ILE A 82 0.83 14.87 0.24
C ILE A 82 1.08 13.96 -0.97
N GLY A 83 0.39 14.22 -2.08
CA GLY A 83 0.53 13.46 -3.33
C GLY A 83 -0.33 12.20 -3.36
N SER A 84 -0.06 11.37 -4.38
CA SER A 84 -0.76 10.10 -4.63
C SER A 84 0.03 8.92 -4.07
N GLN A 85 -0.68 7.83 -3.78
CA GLN A 85 -0.12 6.58 -3.30
C GLN A 85 -0.43 5.46 -4.30
N TYR A 86 0.45 4.48 -4.38
CA TYR A 86 0.12 3.22 -5.03
C TYR A 86 -0.84 2.44 -4.14
N VAL A 87 -1.91 1.93 -4.75
CA VAL A 87 -2.95 1.15 -4.09
C VAL A 87 -3.20 -0.12 -4.88
N LEU A 88 -3.39 -1.23 -4.18
CA LEU A 88 -3.76 -2.51 -4.76
C LEU A 88 -5.25 -2.79 -4.50
N ASP A 89 -6.04 -2.78 -5.57
CA ASP A 89 -7.47 -3.11 -5.54
C ASP A 89 -7.68 -4.62 -5.61
N ASP A 90 -8.81 -5.09 -5.06
CA ASP A 90 -9.28 -6.48 -5.12
C ASP A 90 -8.20 -7.49 -4.69
N ALA A 91 -7.48 -7.12 -3.63
CA ALA A 91 -6.31 -7.84 -3.19
C ALA A 91 -6.66 -9.24 -2.66
N GLN A 92 -5.86 -10.21 -3.07
CA GLN A 92 -5.90 -11.58 -2.56
C GLN A 92 -4.49 -12.05 -2.31
N TRP A 93 -4.25 -12.65 -1.15
CA TRP A 93 -2.90 -12.98 -0.70
C TRP A 93 -2.84 -14.37 -0.06
N HIS A 94 -1.62 -14.86 0.08
CA HIS A 94 -1.26 -16.02 0.88
C HIS A 94 0.16 -15.82 1.42
N LEU A 95 0.48 -16.50 2.52
CA LEU A 95 1.85 -16.58 3.02
C LEU A 95 2.74 -17.23 1.95
N ALA A 96 3.92 -16.67 1.73
CA ALA A 96 4.88 -17.13 0.73
C ALA A 96 5.76 -18.29 1.23
#